data_AF-A0A954BGJ2-F1
#
_entry.id   AF-A0A954BGJ2-F1
#
_cell.length_a   1.000
_cell.length_b   1.000
_cell.length_c   1.000
_cell.angle_alpha   90.00
_cell.angle_beta   90.00
_cell.angle_gamma   90.00
#
_symmetry.space_group_name_H-M   'P 1'
#
loop_
_entity.id
_entity.type
_entity.pdbx_description
1 polymer ?
#
loop_
_entity_poly.entity_id
_entity_poly.type
_entity_poly.pdbx_seq_one_letter_code
_entity_poly.pdbx_strand_id
1 'polypeptide(L)'
;MRLLFLLLLAWLVPAIANAQRIATIVANQDYDEPGWTLSNPISDAHLLKEALESVGFEVELVPDADEKAMKSAFLRHASRLKAAGPSSVGFFLYTGHGVQSQGVNYLIPTDLHAHTEQDVWAGAPRLDLLMQALQDAGNDTNFIVLDACRNSPLPSESRGIAIGLAPFEKVRGTFIAYSTAPNASASDGAGEHSPYAEALAEYLKRPGLSAEAAFRYVASVVEAATAMRQQPWTESGLRGADFCFGGCEGSAPDVPLDEQIRRELAAVAAAPDAGTSPGSRGRIPVVVIDAGHGGKDTGAVAADGRKEKDINLTAALQLKDQLERSGGIRVVLTRSDDIFADQAARVGIAEQNNADLFITLHSDSAPNPDVTGFAIFTNSERGKARIMEAAEAVGRSAPELAALRRRIDATAERSDFFARLLRLQLDASGFPSLTRPIRQGGFLALNSDTIPSVMIEMGFISNPEDLYNLTNDQSRQVFIDALAQAIYGVFSGAAPPVPEEDLPAKTIERGKPALYDIATYGAPALTGETIDSRTVSAGHGSLPVPSMVRVSVPVSGKSIMVRVNDRVVRKDDAIITLSLEAARELGLSAQDLPEITVEYVGPAPAAPWSRAAD
;
A
#
# COMPACT_ATOMS: atom_id res chain seq x y z
N MET A 1 10.55 -77.17 -11.82
CA MET A 1 10.54 -75.80 -12.38
C MET A 1 9.64 -74.90 -11.56
N ARG A 2 10.04 -74.67 -10.31
CA ARG A 2 9.67 -73.53 -9.46
C ARG A 2 10.97 -72.73 -9.35
N LEU A 3 10.93 -71.39 -9.34
CA LEU A 3 12.03 -70.43 -9.54
C LEU A 3 12.28 -70.02 -11.00
N LEU A 4 11.42 -69.17 -11.56
CA LEU A 4 11.79 -68.19 -12.61
C LEU A 4 10.64 -67.19 -12.87
N PHE A 5 9.95 -66.75 -11.82
CA PHE A 5 8.80 -65.84 -11.94
C PHE A 5 8.79 -64.72 -10.87
N LEU A 6 9.98 -64.29 -10.43
CA LEU A 6 10.12 -63.35 -9.30
C LEU A 6 11.23 -62.30 -9.47
N LEU A 7 11.63 -61.96 -10.70
CA LEU A 7 12.74 -61.02 -10.92
C LEU A 7 12.58 -60.14 -12.18
N LEU A 8 11.42 -59.50 -12.38
CA LEU A 8 11.27 -58.42 -13.37
C LEU A 8 10.04 -57.52 -13.11
N LEU A 9 9.82 -57.13 -11.86
CA LEU A 9 8.99 -55.97 -11.50
C LEU A 9 9.86 -54.87 -10.89
N ALA A 10 10.91 -54.49 -11.61
CA ALA A 10 11.67 -53.28 -11.32
C ALA A 10 10.85 -52.09 -11.84
N TRP A 11 10.10 -51.47 -10.94
CA TRP A 11 9.80 -50.04 -10.87
C TRP A 11 9.84 -49.28 -12.21
N LEU A 12 8.73 -49.33 -12.97
CA LEU A 12 8.34 -48.23 -13.83
C LEU A 12 7.53 -47.25 -12.99
N VAL A 13 8.22 -46.49 -12.14
CA VAL A 13 7.67 -45.21 -11.68
C VAL A 13 7.75 -44.32 -12.91
N PRO A 14 6.63 -43.85 -13.50
CA PRO A 14 6.72 -42.82 -14.51
C PRO A 14 7.48 -41.67 -13.86
N ALA A 15 8.63 -41.30 -14.42
CA ALA A 15 9.26 -40.04 -14.08
C ALA A 15 8.18 -38.98 -14.34
N ILE A 16 7.66 -38.39 -13.28
CA ILE A 16 6.89 -37.16 -13.40
C ILE A 16 7.89 -36.19 -14.00
N ALA A 17 7.79 -35.98 -15.31
CA ALA A 17 8.63 -35.02 -16.00
C ALA A 17 8.27 -33.68 -15.39
N ASN A 18 9.13 -33.22 -14.48
CA ASN A 18 8.97 -31.92 -13.86
C ASN A 18 8.96 -30.90 -14.99
N ALA A 19 7.96 -30.02 -15.01
CA ALA A 19 7.82 -28.99 -16.03
C ALA A 19 9.15 -28.25 -16.19
N GLN A 20 9.73 -28.23 -17.40
CA GLN A 20 10.98 -27.52 -17.63
C GLN A 20 10.74 -26.02 -17.40
N ARG A 21 11.60 -25.42 -16.58
CA ARG A 21 11.56 -24.00 -16.24
C ARG A 21 12.69 -23.31 -17.00
N ILE A 22 12.35 -22.42 -17.93
CA ILE A 22 13.29 -21.78 -18.85
C ILE A 22 13.23 -20.27 -18.61
N ALA A 23 14.39 -19.68 -18.36
CA ALA A 23 14.50 -18.24 -18.17
C ALA A 23 15.46 -17.60 -19.18
N THR A 24 15.15 -16.35 -19.54
CA THR A 24 16.06 -15.46 -20.26
C THR A 24 16.05 -14.10 -19.59
N ILE A 25 17.23 -13.60 -19.23
CA ILE A 25 17.45 -12.27 -18.66
C ILE A 25 18.23 -11.45 -19.68
N VAL A 26 17.68 -10.33 -20.10
CA VAL A 26 18.37 -9.32 -20.92
C VAL A 26 18.67 -8.13 -20.02
N ALA A 27 19.94 -7.74 -19.94
CA ALA A 27 20.40 -6.69 -19.03
C ALA A 27 21.30 -5.72 -19.76
N ASN A 28 20.82 -4.49 -19.96
CA ASN A 28 21.53 -3.47 -20.72
C ASN A 28 21.95 -2.33 -19.78
N GLN A 29 23.26 -2.09 -19.73
CA GLN A 29 23.88 -1.11 -18.85
C GLN A 29 24.79 -0.17 -19.62
N ASP A 30 25.64 -0.70 -20.48
CA ASP A 30 26.68 0.04 -21.20
C ASP A 30 26.17 0.38 -22.61
N TYR A 31 25.42 1.49 -22.71
CA TYR A 31 24.89 2.03 -23.96
C TYR A 31 25.97 2.81 -24.73
N ASP A 32 26.01 2.64 -26.07
CA ASP A 32 26.91 3.38 -26.97
C ASP A 32 26.62 4.89 -26.97
N GLU A 33 25.35 5.27 -26.80
CA GLU A 33 24.91 6.66 -26.75
C GLU A 33 25.38 7.34 -25.44
N PRO A 34 26.15 8.43 -25.51
CA PRO A 34 26.70 9.09 -24.34
C PRO A 34 25.63 9.57 -23.34
N GLY A 35 25.81 9.20 -22.07
CA GLY A 35 24.91 9.60 -20.98
C GLY A 35 23.72 8.68 -20.76
N TRP A 36 23.61 7.58 -21.52
CA TRP A 36 22.58 6.57 -21.33
C TRP A 36 23.03 5.42 -20.42
N THR A 37 24.30 5.39 -19.99
CA THR A 37 24.82 4.36 -19.10
C THR A 37 24.04 4.27 -17.77
N LEU A 38 23.69 3.05 -17.36
CA LEU A 38 23.04 2.75 -16.08
C LEU A 38 24.05 2.16 -15.08
N SER A 39 23.71 2.09 -13.79
CA SER A 39 24.66 1.70 -12.74
C SER A 39 24.55 0.25 -12.25
N ASN A 40 23.37 -0.37 -12.32
CA ASN A 40 23.05 -1.64 -11.68
C ASN A 40 22.41 -2.76 -12.55
N PRO A 41 22.00 -2.59 -13.83
CA PRO A 41 21.30 -3.65 -14.57
C PRO A 41 22.04 -5.00 -14.63
N ILE A 42 23.37 -4.98 -14.84
CA ILE A 42 24.16 -6.22 -14.90
C ILE A 42 24.24 -6.88 -13.52
N SER A 43 24.40 -6.07 -12.46
CA SER A 43 24.44 -6.55 -11.07
C SER A 43 23.12 -7.21 -10.67
N ASP A 44 22.00 -6.52 -10.94
CA ASP A 44 20.64 -7.02 -10.69
C ASP A 44 20.35 -8.31 -11.45
N ALA A 45 20.81 -8.40 -12.70
CA ALA A 45 20.65 -9.59 -13.52
C ALA A 45 21.41 -10.79 -12.97
N HIS A 46 22.58 -10.60 -12.37
CA HIS A 46 23.32 -11.67 -11.70
C HIS A 46 22.60 -12.16 -10.44
N LEU A 47 22.11 -11.24 -9.61
CA LEU A 47 21.32 -11.57 -8.41
C LEU A 47 20.07 -12.40 -8.77
N LEU A 48 19.32 -11.95 -9.78
CA LEU A 48 18.09 -12.60 -10.21
C LEU A 48 18.34 -13.92 -10.94
N LYS A 49 19.47 -14.03 -11.67
CA LYS A 49 19.92 -15.30 -12.23
C LYS A 49 20.12 -16.34 -11.13
N GLU A 50 20.87 -16.00 -10.08
CA GLU A 50 21.13 -16.92 -8.96
C GLU A 50 19.82 -17.35 -8.28
N ALA A 51 18.92 -16.39 -8.03
CA ALA A 51 17.62 -16.68 -7.43
C ALA A 51 16.78 -17.64 -8.31
N LEU A 52 16.71 -17.41 -9.61
CA LEU A 52 15.97 -18.26 -10.56
C LEU A 52 16.59 -19.65 -10.70
N GLU A 53 17.91 -19.76 -10.79
CA GLU A 53 18.62 -21.05 -10.83
C GLU A 53 18.37 -21.85 -9.55
N SER A 54 18.35 -21.19 -8.38
CA SER A 54 18.09 -21.85 -7.09
C SER A 54 16.68 -22.46 -6.99
N VAL A 55 15.73 -21.95 -7.78
CA VAL A 55 14.35 -22.47 -7.88
C VAL A 55 14.12 -23.26 -9.18
N GLY A 56 15.20 -23.72 -9.81
CA GLY A 56 15.17 -24.73 -10.86
C GLY A 56 14.96 -24.21 -12.28
N PHE A 57 15.13 -22.92 -12.55
CA PHE A 57 15.16 -22.39 -13.91
C PHE A 57 16.52 -22.62 -14.59
N GLU A 58 16.49 -22.93 -15.88
CA GLU A 58 17.65 -22.86 -16.77
C GLU A 58 17.75 -21.45 -17.36
N VAL A 59 18.67 -20.63 -16.84
CA VAL A 59 18.76 -19.19 -17.12
C VAL A 59 19.79 -18.86 -18.21
N GLU A 60 19.35 -18.24 -19.30
CA GLU A 60 20.21 -17.54 -20.28
C GLU A 60 20.34 -16.06 -19.88
N LEU A 61 21.56 -15.59 -19.60
CA LEU A 61 21.84 -14.17 -19.37
C LEU A 61 22.43 -13.56 -20.65
N VAL A 62 21.85 -12.45 -21.10
CA VAL A 62 22.27 -11.69 -22.28
C VAL A 62 22.63 -10.27 -21.84
N PRO A 63 23.89 -10.00 -21.48
CA PRO A 63 24.34 -8.67 -21.07
C PRO A 63 24.59 -7.77 -22.29
N ASP A 64 24.32 -6.47 -22.13
CA ASP A 64 24.60 -5.38 -23.08
C ASP A 64 24.22 -5.72 -24.53
N ALA A 65 22.96 -6.11 -24.69
CA ALA A 65 22.43 -6.63 -25.94
C ALA A 65 22.10 -5.52 -26.94
N ASP A 66 22.70 -5.65 -28.13
CA ASP A 66 22.31 -4.90 -29.34
C ASP A 66 20.92 -5.33 -29.86
N GLU A 67 20.36 -4.56 -30.80
CA GLU A 67 19.01 -4.81 -31.36
C GLU A 67 18.84 -6.27 -31.84
N LYS A 68 19.85 -6.79 -32.52
CA LYS A 68 19.83 -8.13 -33.12
C LYS A 68 19.91 -9.20 -32.04
N ALA A 69 20.73 -9.01 -31.02
CA ALA A 69 20.91 -9.91 -29.89
C ALA A 69 19.61 -10.01 -29.09
N MET A 70 18.93 -8.88 -28.82
CA MET A 70 17.63 -8.85 -28.16
C MET A 70 16.56 -9.61 -28.95
N LYS A 71 16.39 -9.30 -30.24
CA LYS A 71 15.42 -10.00 -31.10
C LYS A 71 15.71 -11.51 -31.16
N SER A 72 16.99 -11.86 -31.25
CA SER A 72 17.40 -13.27 -31.26
C SER A 72 17.13 -13.94 -29.91
N ALA A 73 17.30 -13.23 -28.79
CA ALA A 73 16.98 -13.74 -27.46
C ALA A 73 15.48 -14.03 -27.31
N PHE A 74 14.59 -13.17 -27.82
CA PHE A 74 13.14 -13.41 -27.78
C PHE A 74 12.77 -14.70 -28.52
N LEU A 75 13.30 -14.86 -29.74
CA LEU A 75 13.04 -16.04 -30.56
C LEU A 75 13.65 -17.31 -29.95
N ARG A 76 14.87 -17.23 -29.41
CA ARG A 76 15.51 -18.35 -28.70
C ARG A 76 14.71 -18.77 -27.48
N HIS A 77 14.27 -17.83 -26.64
CA HIS A 77 13.44 -18.11 -25.48
C HIS A 77 12.17 -18.88 -25.87
N ALA A 78 11.42 -18.36 -26.85
CA ALA A 78 10.21 -19.01 -27.36
C ALA A 78 10.48 -20.40 -27.96
N SER A 79 11.55 -20.56 -28.74
CA SER A 79 11.90 -21.86 -29.33
C SER A 79 12.30 -22.91 -28.29
N ARG A 80 12.98 -22.52 -27.21
CA ARG A 80 13.31 -23.41 -26.08
C ARG A 80 12.03 -23.87 -25.38
N LEU A 81 11.10 -22.96 -25.11
CA LEU A 81 9.78 -23.29 -24.54
C LEU A 81 8.98 -24.23 -25.45
N LYS A 82 8.96 -23.95 -26.75
CA LYS A 82 8.29 -24.80 -27.74
C LYS A 82 8.86 -26.22 -27.76
N ALA A 83 10.19 -26.35 -27.69
CA ALA A 83 10.87 -27.64 -27.63
C ALA A 83 10.60 -28.38 -26.31
N ALA A 84 10.47 -27.66 -25.20
CA ALA A 84 10.16 -28.18 -23.88
C ALA A 84 8.69 -28.64 -23.74
N GLY A 85 7.80 -28.12 -24.59
CA GLY A 85 6.40 -28.53 -24.69
C GLY A 85 5.44 -27.72 -23.81
N PRO A 86 4.13 -28.03 -23.85
CA PRO A 86 3.07 -27.18 -23.29
C PRO A 86 3.18 -26.93 -21.78
N SER A 87 3.68 -27.92 -21.02
CA SER A 87 3.82 -27.80 -19.57
C SER A 87 5.02 -26.96 -19.12
N SER A 88 5.85 -26.47 -20.05
CA SER A 88 7.02 -25.65 -19.70
C SER A 88 6.64 -24.27 -19.17
N VAL A 89 7.50 -23.73 -18.31
CA VAL A 89 7.31 -22.42 -17.67
C VAL A 89 8.37 -21.46 -18.18
N GLY A 90 7.94 -20.36 -18.79
CA GLY A 90 8.81 -19.29 -19.26
C GLY A 90 8.96 -18.18 -18.22
N PHE A 91 10.18 -17.67 -18.06
CA PHE A 91 10.45 -16.44 -17.31
C PHE A 91 11.36 -15.53 -18.15
N PHE A 92 10.83 -14.39 -18.58
CA PHE A 92 11.58 -13.40 -19.32
C PHE A 92 11.78 -12.16 -18.46
N LEU A 93 13.01 -11.70 -18.29
CA LEU A 93 13.32 -10.47 -17.59
C LEU A 93 14.08 -9.50 -18.49
N TYR A 94 13.68 -8.24 -18.47
CA TYR A 94 14.43 -7.14 -19.05
C TYR A 94 14.77 -6.09 -17.98
N THR A 95 16.04 -5.72 -17.88
CA THR A 95 16.52 -4.57 -17.10
C THR A 95 17.36 -3.66 -17.98
N GLY A 96 17.05 -2.36 -17.96
CA GLY A 96 17.61 -1.36 -18.89
C GLY A 96 16.61 -0.25 -19.23
N HIS A 97 16.94 0.59 -20.22
CA HIS A 97 16.06 1.65 -20.71
C HIS A 97 14.84 1.12 -21.47
N GLY A 98 13.66 1.65 -21.16
CA GLY A 98 12.42 1.33 -21.87
C GLY A 98 11.56 2.56 -22.10
N VAL A 99 10.88 2.63 -23.26
CA VAL A 99 10.02 3.76 -23.61
C VAL A 99 8.68 3.27 -24.17
N GLN A 100 7.64 4.10 -24.03
CA GLN A 100 6.37 3.89 -24.72
C GLN A 100 6.15 5.01 -25.72
N SER A 101 5.74 4.61 -26.92
CA SER A 101 5.23 5.52 -27.93
C SER A 101 3.94 4.95 -28.48
N GLN A 102 2.89 5.78 -28.54
CA GLN A 102 1.58 5.42 -29.11
C GLN A 102 0.96 4.12 -28.57
N GLY A 103 1.20 3.80 -27.29
CA GLY A 103 0.69 2.56 -26.68
C GLY A 103 1.54 1.31 -26.95
N VAL A 104 2.68 1.45 -27.63
CA VAL A 104 3.61 0.37 -27.92
C VAL A 104 4.84 0.49 -27.01
N ASN A 105 5.25 -0.65 -26.48
CA ASN A 105 6.39 -0.81 -25.58
C ASN A 105 7.67 -1.14 -26.37
N TYR A 106 8.69 -0.31 -26.21
CA TYR A 106 10.01 -0.48 -26.83
C TYR A 106 11.06 -0.70 -25.75
N LEU A 107 11.88 -1.74 -25.93
CA LEU A 107 13.03 -2.03 -25.09
C LEU A 107 14.28 -1.51 -25.80
N ILE A 108 15.12 -0.74 -25.13
CA ILE A 108 16.22 -0.01 -25.77
C ILE A 108 17.49 -0.88 -25.83
N PRO A 109 18.02 -1.18 -27.02
CA PRO A 109 19.29 -1.91 -27.16
C PRO A 109 20.49 -0.99 -26.94
N THR A 110 21.66 -1.57 -26.66
CA THR A 110 22.88 -0.81 -26.35
C THR A 110 23.44 -0.02 -27.53
N ASP A 111 23.18 -0.45 -28.76
CA ASP A 111 23.64 0.18 -30.00
C ASP A 111 22.68 1.27 -30.54
N LEU A 112 21.56 1.52 -29.86
CA LEU A 112 20.60 2.54 -30.31
C LEU A 112 21.13 3.96 -30.05
N HIS A 113 21.27 4.71 -31.14
CA HIS A 113 21.49 6.15 -31.11
C HIS A 113 20.19 6.82 -31.54
N ALA A 114 19.42 7.37 -30.60
CA ALA A 114 18.14 8.01 -30.91
C ALA A 114 18.10 9.45 -30.41
N HIS A 115 17.58 10.33 -31.27
CA HIS A 115 17.29 11.73 -30.92
C HIS A 115 15.83 12.09 -31.17
N THR A 116 15.11 11.23 -31.91
CA THR A 116 13.69 11.37 -32.24
C THR A 116 12.89 10.11 -31.91
N GLU A 117 11.57 10.24 -31.93
CA GLU A 117 10.64 9.12 -31.76
C GLU A 117 10.76 8.07 -32.88
N GLN A 118 11.03 8.53 -34.11
CA GLN A 118 11.16 7.67 -35.27
C GLN A 118 12.42 6.78 -35.20
N ASP A 119 13.49 7.27 -34.58
CA ASP A 119 14.72 6.50 -34.38
C ASP A 119 14.45 5.29 -33.48
N VAL A 120 13.68 5.51 -32.40
CA VAL A 120 13.22 4.42 -31.51
C VAL A 120 12.36 3.42 -32.29
N TRP A 121 11.41 3.90 -33.11
CA TRP A 121 10.56 3.00 -33.90
C TRP A 121 11.35 2.13 -34.89
N ALA A 122 12.45 2.66 -35.42
CA ALA A 122 13.28 1.98 -36.39
C ALA A 122 14.27 1.00 -35.74
N GLY A 123 14.85 1.34 -34.59
CA GLY A 123 15.98 0.62 -33.99
C GLY A 123 15.70 -0.10 -32.68
N ALA A 124 14.56 0.11 -32.02
CA ALA A 124 14.25 -0.56 -30.75
C ALA A 124 13.30 -1.76 -30.95
N PRO A 125 13.61 -2.94 -30.38
CA PRO A 125 12.69 -4.07 -30.36
C PRO A 125 11.39 -3.76 -29.60
N ARG A 126 10.26 -4.10 -30.22
CA ARG A 126 8.94 -4.02 -29.59
C ARG A 126 8.71 -5.21 -28.67
N LEU A 127 8.18 -4.97 -27.48
CA LEU A 127 7.80 -6.05 -26.55
C LEU A 127 6.74 -7.00 -27.16
N ASP A 128 5.88 -6.48 -28.06
CA ASP A 128 4.91 -7.30 -28.81
C ASP A 128 5.55 -8.46 -29.58
N LEU A 129 6.81 -8.31 -30.02
CA LEU A 129 7.52 -9.37 -30.74
C LEU A 129 7.78 -10.57 -29.82
N LEU A 130 8.17 -10.32 -28.56
CA LEU A 130 8.29 -11.37 -27.56
C LEU A 130 6.93 -12.01 -27.29
N MET A 131 5.88 -11.21 -27.11
CA MET A 131 4.53 -11.71 -26.84
C MET A 131 4.03 -12.64 -27.94
N GLN A 132 4.22 -12.27 -29.21
CA GLN A 132 3.89 -13.10 -30.37
C GLN A 132 4.71 -14.40 -30.37
N ALA A 133 6.01 -14.31 -30.10
CA ALA A 133 6.87 -15.48 -30.03
C ALA A 133 6.45 -16.46 -28.91
N LEU A 134 6.05 -15.96 -27.74
CA LEU A 134 5.53 -16.76 -26.63
C LEU A 134 4.19 -17.43 -26.99
N GLN A 135 3.30 -16.71 -27.69
CA GLN A 135 2.05 -17.29 -28.18
C GLN A 135 2.30 -18.45 -29.14
N ASP A 136 3.28 -18.32 -30.04
CA ASP A 136 3.68 -19.36 -31.00
C ASP A 136 4.44 -20.55 -30.36
N ALA A 137 5.02 -20.33 -29.16
CA ALA A 137 5.66 -21.37 -28.37
C ALA A 137 4.64 -22.36 -27.78
N GLY A 138 3.46 -21.86 -27.42
CA GLY A 138 2.31 -22.68 -27.02
C GLY A 138 2.44 -23.34 -25.64
N ASN A 139 3.31 -22.81 -24.77
CA ASN A 139 3.41 -23.22 -23.37
C ASN A 139 2.35 -22.52 -22.49
N ASP A 140 1.99 -23.15 -21.38
CA ASP A 140 0.82 -22.76 -20.58
C ASP A 140 1.09 -21.58 -19.63
N THR A 141 2.34 -21.36 -19.22
CA THR A 141 2.70 -20.37 -18.19
C THR A 141 3.94 -19.57 -18.57
N ASN A 142 3.79 -18.24 -18.60
CA ASN A 142 4.86 -17.29 -18.86
C ASN A 142 4.86 -16.18 -17.81
N PHE A 143 6.04 -15.80 -17.34
CA PHE A 143 6.28 -14.62 -16.51
C PHE A 143 7.13 -13.63 -17.30
N ILE A 144 6.71 -12.38 -17.36
CA ILE A 144 7.45 -11.30 -18.02
C ILE A 144 7.68 -10.21 -16.98
N VAL A 145 8.93 -9.97 -16.64
CA VAL A 145 9.33 -8.96 -15.66
C VAL A 145 10.09 -7.85 -16.36
N LEU A 146 9.61 -6.63 -16.17
CA LEU A 146 10.11 -5.43 -16.84
C LEU A 146 10.61 -4.48 -15.77
N ASP A 147 11.92 -4.54 -15.53
CA ASP A 147 12.64 -3.68 -14.61
C ASP A 147 13.33 -2.54 -15.38
N ALA A 148 12.51 -1.72 -16.04
CA ALA A 148 12.98 -0.67 -16.91
C ALA A 148 12.56 0.70 -16.38
N CYS A 149 13.54 1.55 -16.04
CA CYS A 149 13.32 2.91 -15.59
C CYS A 149 13.16 3.91 -16.73
N ARG A 150 12.43 4.96 -16.37
CA ARG A 150 11.75 5.97 -17.17
C ARG A 150 12.53 7.30 -17.12
N ASN A 151 13.81 7.32 -17.50
CA ASN A 151 14.42 8.56 -18.00
C ASN A 151 14.37 8.42 -19.52
N SER A 152 13.42 9.07 -20.20
CA SER A 152 13.47 9.05 -21.67
C SER A 152 14.79 9.70 -22.04
N PRO A 153 15.70 8.97 -22.67
CA PRO A 153 17.04 9.50 -22.87
C PRO A 153 17.07 10.43 -24.12
N LEU A 154 15.87 10.78 -24.59
CA LEU A 154 15.58 11.70 -25.68
C LEU A 154 15.39 13.13 -25.16
N PRO A 155 15.71 14.16 -25.96
CA PRO A 155 15.51 15.55 -25.60
C PRO A 155 14.05 15.88 -25.23
N SER A 156 13.86 16.80 -24.28
CA SER A 156 12.54 17.23 -23.76
C SER A 156 11.56 17.80 -24.80
N GLU A 157 12.01 18.01 -26.03
CA GLU A 157 11.22 18.54 -27.16
C GLU A 157 10.42 17.45 -27.92
N SER A 158 10.64 16.16 -27.63
CA SER A 158 9.94 15.01 -28.23
C SER A 158 8.49 14.88 -27.73
N ARG A 159 7.60 15.74 -28.23
CA ARG A 159 6.16 15.71 -27.93
C ARG A 159 5.49 14.46 -28.53
N GLY A 160 5.37 13.37 -27.76
CA GLY A 160 4.66 12.15 -28.18
C GLY A 160 5.05 10.88 -27.41
N ILE A 161 6.25 10.89 -26.82
CA ILE A 161 6.81 9.74 -26.10
C ILE A 161 6.44 9.85 -24.63
N ALA A 162 5.66 8.89 -24.16
CA ALA A 162 5.45 8.71 -22.74
C ALA A 162 6.67 7.97 -22.20
N ILE A 163 7.26 8.55 -21.16
CA ILE A 163 8.45 8.02 -20.54
C ILE A 163 8.07 6.67 -19.91
N GLY A 164 8.32 5.51 -20.57
CA GLY A 164 8.22 4.04 -20.22
C GLY A 164 6.91 3.29 -20.45
N LEU A 165 6.74 2.05 -19.96
CA LEU A 165 5.84 1.05 -20.58
C LEU A 165 4.30 1.17 -20.36
N ALA A 166 3.52 1.00 -21.44
CA ALA A 166 2.07 0.83 -21.45
C ALA A 166 1.60 -0.54 -20.89
N PRO A 167 0.44 -0.60 -20.22
CA PRO A 167 -0.23 -1.85 -19.84
C PRO A 167 -0.76 -2.62 -21.06
N PHE A 168 -0.86 -3.96 -20.97
CA PHE A 168 -1.34 -4.83 -22.06
C PHE A 168 -2.76 -5.36 -21.78
N GLU A 169 -3.53 -5.64 -22.84
CA GLU A 169 -4.78 -6.39 -22.70
C GLU A 169 -4.52 -7.91 -22.60
N LYS A 170 -4.71 -8.46 -21.40
CA LYS A 170 -4.89 -9.89 -21.02
C LYS A 170 -4.40 -10.93 -22.03
N VAL A 171 -3.14 -11.36 -21.89
CA VAL A 171 -2.58 -12.52 -22.61
C VAL A 171 -2.76 -13.79 -21.76
N ARG A 172 -3.44 -14.79 -22.32
CA ARG A 172 -3.75 -16.05 -21.62
C ARG A 172 -2.45 -16.75 -21.18
N GLY A 173 -2.39 -17.19 -19.93
CA GLY A 173 -1.25 -17.93 -19.39
C GLY A 173 -0.01 -17.06 -19.13
N THR A 174 -0.13 -15.73 -19.20
CA THR A 174 1.01 -14.81 -18.99
C THR A 174 0.78 -13.91 -17.78
N PHE A 175 1.78 -13.79 -16.92
CA PHE A 175 1.87 -12.83 -15.84
C PHE A 175 2.90 -11.77 -16.20
N ILE A 176 2.53 -10.50 -16.16
CA ILE A 176 3.43 -9.38 -16.45
C ILE A 176 3.64 -8.57 -15.16
N ALA A 177 4.90 -8.30 -14.81
CA ALA A 177 5.28 -7.49 -13.67
C ALA A 177 6.14 -6.32 -14.13
N TYR A 178 5.84 -5.13 -13.61
CA TYR A 178 6.54 -3.89 -13.85
C TYR A 178 7.16 -3.43 -12.53
N SER A 179 8.42 -2.99 -12.54
CA SER A 179 9.09 -2.51 -11.33
C SER A 179 8.53 -1.20 -10.79
N THR A 180 7.70 -0.49 -11.56
CA THR A 180 6.97 0.71 -11.13
C THR A 180 5.67 0.88 -11.91
N ALA A 181 4.79 1.78 -11.46
CA ALA A 181 3.49 2.02 -12.06
C ALA A 181 3.65 2.68 -13.45
N PRO A 182 2.66 2.51 -14.36
CA PRO A 182 2.67 3.23 -15.63
C PRO A 182 2.79 4.74 -15.39
N ASN A 183 3.79 5.37 -16.01
CA ASN A 183 4.15 6.79 -15.93
C ASN A 183 4.88 7.23 -14.65
N ALA A 184 5.39 6.29 -13.85
CA ALA A 184 6.24 6.56 -12.69
C ALA A 184 7.69 6.09 -12.93
N SER A 185 8.68 6.60 -12.19
CA SER A 185 10.06 6.08 -12.25
C SER A 185 10.25 4.96 -11.23
N ALA A 186 11.16 4.02 -11.53
CA ALA A 186 11.72 3.13 -10.52
C ALA A 186 13.04 3.75 -9.99
N SER A 187 13.49 3.28 -8.82
CA SER A 187 14.66 3.79 -8.12
C SER A 187 15.83 2.82 -8.30
N ASP A 188 17.01 3.34 -8.61
CA ASP A 188 18.23 2.51 -8.73
C ASP A 188 18.75 2.01 -7.36
N GLY A 189 18.16 2.49 -6.26
CA GLY A 189 18.59 2.20 -4.89
C GLY A 189 19.79 3.03 -4.45
N ALA A 190 20.24 2.80 -3.21
CA ALA A 190 21.47 3.36 -2.66
C ALA A 190 22.59 2.30 -2.52
N GLY A 191 22.28 1.04 -2.86
CA GLY A 191 23.17 -0.11 -2.74
C GLY A 191 23.68 -0.63 -4.09
N GLU A 192 24.22 -1.86 -4.09
CA GLU A 192 24.72 -2.54 -5.28
C GLU A 192 23.59 -3.01 -6.22
N HIS A 193 22.39 -3.20 -5.67
CA HIS A 193 21.21 -3.67 -6.38
C HIS A 193 20.03 -2.70 -6.27
N SER A 194 19.12 -2.75 -7.24
CA SER A 194 17.86 -2.01 -7.13
C SER A 194 16.95 -2.61 -6.05
N PRO A 195 16.11 -1.81 -5.36
CA PRO A 195 15.16 -2.32 -4.36
C PRO A 195 14.20 -3.37 -4.93
N TYR A 196 13.89 -3.26 -6.22
CA TYR A 196 13.03 -4.22 -6.91
C TYR A 196 13.73 -5.55 -7.15
N ALA A 197 14.97 -5.55 -7.64
CA ALA A 197 15.75 -6.76 -7.84
C ALA A 197 16.01 -7.51 -6.52
N GLU A 198 16.34 -6.78 -5.44
CA GLU A 198 16.54 -7.35 -4.10
C GLU A 198 15.28 -8.04 -3.58
N ALA A 199 14.15 -7.34 -3.61
CA ALA A 199 12.88 -7.90 -3.16
C ALA A 199 12.47 -9.09 -4.03
N LEU A 200 12.57 -8.97 -5.36
CA LEU A 200 12.18 -10.04 -6.27
C LEU A 200 13.03 -11.30 -6.05
N ALA A 201 14.34 -11.18 -5.96
CA ALA A 201 15.24 -12.31 -5.70
C ALA A 201 14.87 -13.04 -4.39
N GLU A 202 14.54 -12.31 -3.33
CA GLU A 202 14.14 -12.88 -2.05
C GLU A 202 12.82 -13.66 -2.15
N TYR A 203 11.76 -13.07 -2.71
CA TYR A 203 10.44 -13.71 -2.73
C TYR A 203 10.29 -14.83 -3.76
N LEU A 204 11.08 -14.84 -4.84
CA LEU A 204 11.12 -15.97 -5.76
C LEU A 204 11.59 -17.25 -5.05
N LYS A 205 12.53 -17.13 -4.11
CA LYS A 205 13.11 -18.27 -3.39
C LYS A 205 12.20 -18.84 -2.31
N ARG A 206 11.15 -18.12 -1.91
CA ARG A 206 10.34 -18.52 -0.75
C ARG A 206 9.39 -19.67 -1.10
N PRO A 207 9.47 -20.82 -0.40
CA PRO A 207 8.53 -21.91 -0.59
C PRO A 207 7.14 -21.54 -0.06
N GLY A 208 6.10 -22.19 -0.57
CA GLY A 208 4.71 -22.00 -0.13
C GLY A 208 4.04 -20.71 -0.61
N LEU A 209 4.74 -19.85 -1.36
CA LEU A 209 4.15 -18.66 -1.97
C LEU A 209 3.74 -18.92 -3.41
N SER A 210 2.46 -18.65 -3.72
CA SER A 210 2.03 -18.53 -5.12
C SER A 210 2.75 -17.35 -5.78
N ALA A 211 2.95 -17.41 -7.09
CA ALA A 211 3.61 -16.36 -7.85
C ALA A 211 2.92 -15.00 -7.64
N GLU A 212 1.59 -14.97 -7.69
CA GLU A 212 0.80 -13.75 -7.46
C GLU A 212 0.99 -13.20 -6.03
N ALA A 213 1.11 -14.07 -5.03
CA ALA A 213 1.44 -13.66 -3.67
C ALA A 213 2.87 -13.10 -3.60
N ALA A 214 3.85 -13.79 -4.17
CA ALA A 214 5.25 -13.36 -4.19
C ALA A 214 5.41 -11.95 -4.79
N PHE A 215 4.82 -11.69 -5.97
CA PHE A 215 4.89 -10.36 -6.59
C PHE A 215 4.14 -9.27 -5.80
N ARG A 216 3.08 -9.61 -5.07
CA ARG A 216 2.41 -8.68 -4.14
C ARG A 216 3.27 -8.34 -2.92
N TYR A 217 4.03 -9.30 -2.39
CA TYR A 217 5.04 -9.02 -1.35
C TYR A 217 6.17 -8.14 -1.90
N VAL A 218 6.68 -8.44 -3.10
CA VAL A 218 7.67 -7.59 -3.79
C VAL A 218 7.17 -6.15 -3.90
N ALA A 219 5.92 -5.95 -4.34
CA ALA A 219 5.32 -4.61 -4.41
C ALA A 219 5.34 -3.91 -3.05
N SER A 220 4.91 -4.60 -1.99
CA SER A 220 4.83 -4.05 -0.63
C SER A 220 6.21 -3.66 -0.08
N VAL A 221 7.23 -4.50 -0.29
CA VAL A 221 8.60 -4.23 0.17
C VAL A 221 9.26 -3.11 -0.62
N VAL A 222 9.03 -3.05 -1.93
CA VAL A 222 9.60 -1.97 -2.76
C VAL A 222 8.93 -0.63 -2.45
N GLU A 223 7.61 -0.63 -2.27
CA GLU A 223 6.87 0.54 -1.80
C GLU A 223 7.42 1.01 -0.44
N ALA A 224 7.63 0.10 0.50
CA ALA A 224 8.29 0.39 1.77
C ALA A 224 9.68 1.00 1.57
N ALA A 225 10.56 0.29 0.88
CA ALA A 225 11.98 0.62 0.66
C ALA A 225 12.19 1.96 -0.02
N THR A 226 11.24 2.36 -0.86
CA THR A 226 11.33 3.59 -1.61
C THR A 226 10.53 4.75 -1.00
N ALA A 227 9.98 4.57 0.21
CA ALA A 227 9.07 5.53 0.83
C ALA A 227 7.88 5.89 -0.09
N MET A 228 7.30 4.86 -0.71
CA MET A 228 6.20 4.92 -1.68
C MET A 228 6.53 5.70 -2.96
N ARG A 229 7.82 5.93 -3.29
CA ARG A 229 8.22 6.59 -4.54
C ARG A 229 8.15 5.66 -5.74
N GLN A 230 8.32 4.36 -5.53
CA GLN A 230 8.22 3.32 -6.54
C GLN A 230 7.05 2.40 -6.20
N GLN A 231 6.20 2.11 -7.18
CA GLN A 231 4.98 1.32 -6.98
C GLN A 231 4.92 0.20 -8.01
N PRO A 232 5.48 -0.99 -7.72
CA PRO A 232 5.42 -2.09 -8.67
C PRO A 232 3.98 -2.44 -9.06
N TRP A 233 3.80 -2.80 -10.33
CA TRP A 233 2.49 -3.08 -10.90
C TRP A 233 2.47 -4.44 -11.58
N THR A 234 1.36 -5.16 -11.52
CA THR A 234 1.25 -6.50 -12.11
C THR A 234 -0.06 -6.71 -12.85
N GLU A 235 0.00 -7.51 -13.90
CA GLU A 235 -1.16 -7.98 -14.67
C GLU A 235 -1.11 -9.51 -14.78
N SER A 236 -2.14 -10.19 -14.27
CA SER A 236 -2.19 -11.66 -14.29
C SER A 236 -3.20 -12.18 -15.30
N GLY A 237 -2.70 -12.99 -16.24
CA GLY A 237 -3.47 -13.84 -17.14
C GLY A 237 -3.33 -15.34 -16.82
N LEU A 238 -2.72 -15.69 -15.68
CA LEU A 238 -2.48 -17.07 -15.26
C LEU A 238 -3.78 -17.86 -15.08
N ARG A 239 -3.70 -19.20 -15.22
CA ARG A 239 -4.85 -20.11 -15.15
C ARG A 239 -4.44 -21.42 -14.49
N GLY A 240 -5.39 -22.09 -13.85
CA GLY A 240 -5.19 -23.41 -13.26
C GLY A 240 -4.73 -23.32 -11.81
N ALA A 241 -3.92 -24.29 -11.39
CA ALA A 241 -3.36 -24.34 -10.05
C ALA A 241 -2.30 -23.25 -9.84
N ASP A 242 -2.08 -22.86 -8.59
CA ASP A 242 -1.04 -21.91 -8.23
C ASP A 242 0.34 -22.41 -8.66
N PHE A 243 1.12 -21.52 -9.28
CA PHE A 243 2.53 -21.75 -9.53
C PHE A 243 3.34 -21.15 -8.39
N CYS A 244 4.24 -21.94 -7.78
CA CYS A 244 5.15 -21.48 -6.74
C CYS A 244 6.60 -21.66 -7.21
N PHE A 245 7.37 -20.56 -7.22
CA PHE A 245 8.77 -20.58 -7.63
C PHE A 245 9.59 -21.50 -6.73
N GLY A 246 9.65 -21.21 -5.42
CA GLY A 246 10.33 -22.05 -4.41
C GLY A 246 9.66 -23.39 -4.07
N GLY A 247 8.63 -23.80 -4.83
CA GLY A 247 7.82 -24.99 -4.56
C GLY A 247 6.59 -24.70 -3.68
N CYS A 248 5.49 -25.38 -3.96
CA CYS A 248 4.23 -25.18 -3.21
C CYS A 248 4.15 -26.05 -1.94
N GLU A 249 5.09 -26.98 -1.77
CA GLU A 249 5.23 -27.81 -0.56
C GLU A 249 6.03 -27.03 0.49
N GLY A 250 5.32 -26.19 1.24
CA GLY A 250 5.85 -25.39 2.35
C GLY A 250 4.70 -24.62 2.97
N SER A 251 4.69 -24.46 4.29
CA SER A 251 3.76 -23.49 4.89
C SER A 251 4.13 -22.11 4.37
N ALA A 252 3.18 -21.44 3.72
CA ALA A 252 3.23 -19.97 3.62
C ALA A 252 3.56 -19.43 5.03
N PRO A 253 4.30 -18.32 5.17
CA PRO A 253 4.66 -17.81 6.49
C PRO A 253 3.43 -17.83 7.42
N ASP A 254 3.54 -18.51 8.58
CA ASP A 254 2.51 -18.56 9.64
C ASP A 254 2.20 -17.15 10.21
N VAL A 255 2.92 -16.15 9.70
CA VAL A 255 2.75 -14.73 9.96
C VAL A 255 1.83 -14.17 8.86
N PRO A 256 0.66 -13.60 9.22
CA PRO A 256 -0.20 -12.91 8.28
C PRO A 256 0.60 -11.89 7.45
N LEU A 257 0.33 -11.82 6.14
CA LEU A 257 0.92 -10.89 5.16
C LEU A 257 1.17 -9.49 5.75
N ASP A 258 0.19 -8.97 6.51
CA ASP A 258 0.25 -7.65 7.15
C ASP A 258 1.31 -7.52 8.25
N GLU A 259 1.55 -8.58 9.03
CA GLU A 259 2.56 -8.59 10.09
C GLU A 259 3.97 -8.74 9.51
N GLN A 260 4.11 -9.49 8.41
CA GLN A 260 5.37 -9.60 7.71
C GLN A 260 5.74 -8.30 6.97
N ILE A 261 4.77 -7.69 6.27
CA ILE A 261 4.90 -6.36 5.68
C ILE A 261 5.25 -5.32 6.76
N ARG A 262 4.62 -5.35 7.94
CA ARG A 262 4.96 -4.46 9.05
C ARG A 262 6.39 -4.64 9.56
N ARG A 263 6.88 -5.88 9.64
CA ARG A 263 8.26 -6.17 10.07
C ARG A 263 9.29 -5.70 9.05
N GLU A 264 9.01 -5.91 7.77
CA GLU A 264 9.88 -5.47 6.67
C GLU A 264 9.84 -3.94 6.52
N LEU A 265 8.67 -3.31 6.66
CA LEU A 265 8.52 -1.85 6.78
C LEU A 265 9.31 -1.29 7.97
N ALA A 266 9.27 -1.96 9.13
CA ALA A 266 10.02 -1.54 10.32
C ALA A 266 11.54 -1.70 10.14
N ALA A 267 11.99 -2.75 9.44
CA ALA A 267 13.40 -2.95 9.12
C ALA A 267 13.91 -1.94 8.09
N VAL A 268 13.09 -1.61 7.09
CA VAL A 268 13.38 -0.59 6.09
C VAL A 268 13.40 0.82 6.70
N ALA A 269 12.43 1.14 7.58
CA ALA A 269 12.39 2.41 8.30
C ALA A 269 13.59 2.60 9.26
N ALA A 270 14.29 1.52 9.61
CA ALA A 270 15.49 1.53 10.43
C ALA A 270 16.79 1.73 9.63
N ALA A 271 16.75 1.75 8.28
CA ALA A 271 17.93 2.02 7.44
C ALA A 271 18.20 3.54 7.36
N PRO A 272 19.44 4.01 7.57
CA PRO A 272 19.73 5.44 7.60
C PRO A 272 19.81 6.06 6.18
N ASP A 273 18.98 7.09 6.00
CA ASP A 273 19.00 8.24 5.08
C ASP A 273 18.97 8.06 3.55
N ALA A 274 17.87 8.58 2.96
CA ALA A 274 17.92 9.43 1.77
C ALA A 274 16.79 10.48 1.80
N GLY A 275 17.09 11.71 2.21
CA GLY A 275 16.42 12.89 1.65
C GLY A 275 15.55 13.79 2.55
N THR A 276 15.58 13.69 3.88
CA THR A 276 15.00 14.77 4.70
C THR A 276 15.95 15.96 4.79
N SER A 277 15.46 17.15 4.44
CA SER A 277 16.24 18.39 4.48
C SER A 277 16.71 18.69 5.92
N PRO A 278 17.99 19.07 6.12
CA PRO A 278 18.54 19.32 7.45
C PRO A 278 17.99 20.64 8.00
N GLY A 279 16.87 20.56 8.74
CA GLY A 279 16.25 21.76 9.34
C GLY A 279 15.41 21.57 10.61
N SER A 280 15.11 20.35 11.07
CA SER A 280 14.13 20.16 12.14
C SER A 280 14.53 19.20 13.27
N ARG A 281 15.83 19.04 13.56
CA ARG A 281 16.19 18.50 14.89
C ARG A 281 15.94 19.59 15.94
N GLY A 282 14.72 19.62 16.50
CA GLY A 282 14.36 20.39 17.70
C GLY A 282 13.20 21.39 17.60
N ARG A 283 12.54 21.55 16.43
CA ARG A 283 11.34 22.41 16.29
C ARG A 283 10.07 21.57 16.30
N ILE A 284 9.08 21.96 17.11
CA ILE A 284 7.73 21.39 17.10
C ILE A 284 7.09 21.65 15.71
N PRO A 285 6.70 20.60 14.96
CA PRO A 285 6.01 20.73 13.68
C PRO A 285 4.72 21.54 13.80
N VAL A 286 4.41 22.30 12.76
CA VAL A 286 3.20 23.12 12.68
C VAL A 286 2.26 22.54 11.63
N VAL A 287 1.09 22.08 12.06
CA VAL A 287 0.03 21.61 11.15
C VAL A 287 -1.07 22.66 11.12
N VAL A 288 -1.40 23.14 9.92
CA VAL A 288 -2.54 24.04 9.73
C VAL A 288 -3.71 23.22 9.20
N ILE A 289 -4.83 23.27 9.93
CA ILE A 289 -6.06 22.58 9.57
C ILE A 289 -7.09 23.63 9.17
N ASP A 290 -7.57 23.51 7.96
CA ASP A 290 -8.61 24.32 7.40
C ASP A 290 -9.95 23.60 7.48
N ALA A 291 -10.90 24.21 8.20
CA ALA A 291 -12.30 23.79 8.15
C ALA A 291 -12.95 24.41 6.92
N GLY A 292 -13.23 23.59 5.89
CA GLY A 292 -13.91 24.00 4.65
C GLY A 292 -15.15 24.85 4.91
N HIS A 293 -15.43 25.80 4.01
CA HIS A 293 -16.57 26.74 4.09
C HIS A 293 -16.58 27.60 5.37
N GLY A 294 -17.70 28.26 5.70
CA GLY A 294 -17.88 29.06 6.92
C GLY A 294 -18.66 30.36 6.72
N GLY A 295 -19.34 30.83 7.78
CA GLY A 295 -20.16 32.03 7.76
C GLY A 295 -21.27 31.95 6.71
N LYS A 296 -21.24 32.85 5.72
CA LYS A 296 -22.21 32.91 4.62
C LYS A 296 -22.09 31.76 3.62
N ASP A 297 -20.93 31.10 3.58
CA ASP A 297 -20.70 29.96 2.72
C ASP A 297 -21.03 28.69 3.52
N THR A 298 -22.16 28.07 3.21
CA THR A 298 -22.63 26.89 3.92
C THR A 298 -22.00 25.59 3.42
N GLY A 299 -21.35 25.62 2.25
CA GLY A 299 -21.08 24.42 1.47
C GLY A 299 -22.36 23.70 1.09
N ALA A 300 -22.25 22.39 0.88
CA ALA A 300 -23.39 21.51 0.64
C ALA A 300 -24.32 21.41 1.87
N VAL A 301 -25.59 21.10 1.62
CA VAL A 301 -26.62 20.95 2.64
C VAL A 301 -27.29 19.58 2.48
N ALA A 302 -27.24 18.78 3.54
CA ALA A 302 -27.89 17.48 3.61
C ALA A 302 -29.41 17.60 3.47
N ALA A 303 -30.06 16.49 3.11
CA ALA A 303 -31.53 16.43 3.02
C ALA A 303 -32.25 16.79 4.34
N ASP A 304 -31.60 16.59 5.48
CA ASP A 304 -32.12 16.93 6.82
C ASP A 304 -31.71 18.33 7.31
N GLY A 305 -31.04 19.12 6.48
CA GLY A 305 -30.66 20.51 6.77
C GLY A 305 -29.31 20.69 7.46
N ARG A 306 -28.58 19.62 7.77
CA ARG A 306 -27.19 19.71 8.24
C ARG A 306 -26.28 20.30 7.14
N LYS A 307 -25.34 21.13 7.54
CA LYS A 307 -24.49 21.89 6.61
C LYS A 307 -23.06 21.39 6.65
N GLU A 308 -22.42 21.32 5.49
CA GLU A 308 -21.03 20.92 5.33
C GLU A 308 -20.09 21.74 6.23
N LYS A 309 -20.28 23.06 6.30
CA LYS A 309 -19.43 23.94 7.13
C LYS A 309 -19.38 23.53 8.62
N ASP A 310 -20.46 22.96 9.15
CA ASP A 310 -20.58 22.61 10.57
C ASP A 310 -19.89 21.24 10.81
N ILE A 311 -20.02 20.32 9.86
CA ILE A 311 -19.33 19.02 9.85
C ILE A 311 -17.81 19.23 9.77
N ASN A 312 -17.36 20.04 8.82
CA ASN A 312 -15.94 20.33 8.61
C ASN A 312 -15.32 21.01 9.84
N LEU A 313 -16.03 21.95 10.48
CA LEU A 313 -15.57 22.60 11.71
C LEU A 313 -15.43 21.60 12.86
N THR A 314 -16.42 20.73 13.03
CA THR A 314 -16.42 19.71 14.08
C THR A 314 -15.25 18.75 13.92
N ALA A 315 -15.01 18.26 12.70
CA ALA A 315 -13.87 17.40 12.40
C ALA A 315 -12.52 18.11 12.65
N ALA A 316 -12.38 19.37 12.23
CA ALA A 316 -11.15 20.14 12.42
C ALA A 316 -10.83 20.39 13.91
N LEU A 317 -11.84 20.71 14.72
CA LEU A 317 -11.68 20.89 16.17
C LEU A 317 -11.29 19.56 16.86
N GLN A 318 -11.93 18.46 16.47
CA GLN A 318 -11.63 17.14 17.01
C GLN A 318 -10.21 16.69 16.68
N LEU A 319 -9.77 16.89 15.43
CA LEU A 319 -8.38 16.60 15.02
C LEU A 319 -7.38 17.49 15.76
N LYS A 320 -7.65 18.79 15.89
CA LYS A 320 -6.80 19.71 16.66
C LYS A 320 -6.59 19.18 18.07
N ASP A 321 -7.68 18.88 18.78
CA ASP A 321 -7.62 18.45 20.17
C ASP A 321 -6.81 17.16 20.32
N GLN A 322 -6.95 16.21 19.38
CA GLN A 322 -6.18 14.97 19.39
C GLN A 322 -4.68 15.19 19.15
N LEU A 323 -4.33 16.01 18.16
CA LEU A 323 -2.92 16.31 17.85
C LEU A 323 -2.24 17.10 18.96
N GLU A 324 -2.92 18.08 19.56
CA GLU A 324 -2.34 18.87 20.64
C GLU A 324 -2.17 18.07 21.95
N ARG A 325 -3.07 17.12 22.24
CA ARG A 325 -2.92 16.21 23.38
C ARG A 325 -1.65 15.37 23.31
N SER A 326 -1.17 15.03 22.11
CA SER A 326 0.09 14.29 21.94
C SER A 326 1.33 15.08 22.39
N GLY A 327 1.24 16.41 22.50
CA GLY A 327 2.35 17.30 22.88
C GLY A 327 3.42 17.49 21.80
N GLY A 328 3.36 16.76 20.68
CA GLY A 328 4.39 16.74 19.64
C GLY A 328 4.12 17.66 18.44
N ILE A 329 2.94 18.26 18.32
CA ILE A 329 2.52 19.04 17.14
C ILE A 329 1.80 20.31 17.58
N ARG A 330 2.17 21.45 16.98
CA ARG A 330 1.44 22.70 17.10
C ARG A 330 0.37 22.76 16.02
N VAL A 331 -0.88 22.89 16.41
CA VAL A 331 -2.00 23.01 15.46
C VAL A 331 -2.45 24.46 15.33
N VAL A 332 -2.74 24.88 14.10
CA VAL A 332 -3.34 26.19 13.81
C VAL A 332 -4.59 25.96 12.96
N LEU A 333 -5.73 26.50 13.39
CA LEU A 333 -6.97 26.45 12.60
C LEU A 333 -7.09 27.68 11.72
N THR A 334 -7.59 27.53 10.50
CA THR A 334 -7.99 28.70 9.68
C THR A 334 -9.22 29.41 10.24
N ARG A 335 -10.09 28.65 10.94
CA ARG A 335 -11.20 29.15 11.75
C ARG A 335 -11.50 28.18 12.89
N SER A 336 -11.84 28.73 14.05
CA SER A 336 -12.32 27.97 15.22
C SER A 336 -13.81 28.21 15.51
N ASP A 337 -14.49 28.98 14.66
CA ASP A 337 -15.91 29.32 14.79
C ASP A 337 -16.55 29.48 13.39
N ASP A 338 -17.85 29.76 13.33
CA ASP A 338 -18.61 29.95 12.09
C ASP A 338 -18.36 31.30 11.42
N ILE A 339 -17.14 31.50 10.92
CA ILE A 339 -16.72 32.70 10.18
C ILE A 339 -16.39 32.37 8.72
N PHE A 340 -16.64 33.33 7.83
CA PHE A 340 -16.27 33.18 6.42
C PHE A 340 -14.76 33.40 6.25
N ALA A 341 -14.06 32.36 5.76
CA ALA A 341 -12.63 32.41 5.44
C ALA A 341 -12.42 32.33 3.93
N ASP A 342 -11.84 33.39 3.34
CA ASP A 342 -11.49 33.47 1.92
C ASP A 342 -10.42 32.43 1.53
N GLN A 343 -10.51 31.83 0.34
CA GLN A 343 -9.60 30.75 -0.07
C GLN A 343 -8.13 31.17 -0.13
N ALA A 344 -7.83 32.39 -0.60
CA ALA A 344 -6.45 32.89 -0.62
C ALA A 344 -5.95 33.20 0.80
N ALA A 345 -6.84 33.66 1.69
CA ALA A 345 -6.50 33.89 3.08
C ALA A 345 -6.16 32.60 3.84
N ARG A 346 -6.78 31.46 3.50
CA ARG A 346 -6.49 30.15 4.12
C ARG A 346 -5.05 29.71 3.91
N VAL A 347 -4.55 29.79 2.67
CA VAL A 347 -3.15 29.51 2.33
C VAL A 347 -2.22 30.50 3.03
N GLY A 348 -2.59 31.79 3.06
CA GLY A 348 -1.84 32.83 3.75
C GLY A 348 -1.69 32.57 5.26
N ILE A 349 -2.68 31.98 5.93
CA ILE A 349 -2.56 31.57 7.35
C ILE A 349 -1.50 30.50 7.51
N ALA A 350 -1.42 29.54 6.58
CA ALA A 350 -0.40 28.50 6.61
C ALA A 350 1.01 29.05 6.40
N GLU A 351 1.17 29.96 5.44
CA GLU A 351 2.43 30.66 5.17
C GLU A 351 2.87 31.50 6.37
N GLN A 352 1.98 32.31 6.95
CA GLN A 352 2.27 33.16 8.12
C GLN A 352 2.70 32.37 9.36
N ASN A 353 2.25 31.11 9.47
CA ASN A 353 2.56 30.24 10.58
C ASN A 353 3.76 29.31 10.32
N ASN A 354 4.41 29.42 9.16
CA ASN A 354 5.46 28.50 8.71
C ASN A 354 5.02 27.04 8.83
N ALA A 355 3.84 26.73 8.30
CA ALA A 355 3.27 25.39 8.39
C ALA A 355 4.17 24.35 7.72
N ASP A 356 4.28 23.20 8.37
CA ASP A 356 4.98 22.03 7.85
C ASP A 356 4.02 21.12 7.06
N LEU A 357 2.71 21.26 7.28
CA LEU A 357 1.64 20.59 6.54
C LEU A 357 0.35 21.43 6.60
N PHE A 358 -0.34 21.53 5.47
CA PHE A 358 -1.66 22.15 5.35
C PHE A 358 -2.70 21.10 4.94
N ILE A 359 -3.79 21.01 5.70
CA ILE A 359 -4.89 20.07 5.46
C ILE A 359 -6.18 20.88 5.38
N THR A 360 -6.97 20.71 4.33
CA THR A 360 -8.32 21.25 4.27
C THR A 360 -9.36 20.14 4.27
N LEU A 361 -10.32 20.22 5.19
CA LEU A 361 -11.38 19.23 5.39
C LEU A 361 -12.68 19.72 4.74
N HIS A 362 -13.22 18.89 3.85
CA HIS A 362 -14.45 19.08 3.12
C HIS A 362 -15.38 17.87 3.24
N SER A 363 -16.66 18.05 2.93
CA SER A 363 -17.65 16.97 2.86
C SER A 363 -18.43 17.10 1.56
N ASP A 364 -18.07 16.26 0.58
CA ASP A 364 -18.57 16.31 -0.79
C ASP A 364 -20.09 16.08 -0.87
N SER A 365 -20.68 16.35 -2.03
CA SER A 365 -22.07 16.07 -2.33
C SER A 365 -22.24 15.64 -3.78
N ALA A 366 -22.89 14.52 -3.99
CA ALA A 366 -23.19 13.99 -5.33
C ALA A 366 -24.71 13.99 -5.60
N PRO A 367 -25.14 14.18 -6.87
CA PRO A 367 -26.54 14.01 -7.24
C PRO A 367 -27.06 12.58 -7.01
N ASN A 368 -26.16 11.59 -7.12
CA ASN A 368 -26.47 10.20 -6.79
C ASN A 368 -26.16 9.96 -5.29
N PRO A 369 -27.18 9.69 -4.45
CA PRO A 369 -26.98 9.48 -3.01
C PRO A 369 -26.24 8.18 -2.68
N ASP A 370 -26.06 7.27 -3.64
CA ASP A 370 -25.34 6.01 -3.44
C ASP A 370 -23.80 6.18 -3.51
N VAL A 371 -23.31 7.35 -3.91
CA VAL A 371 -21.87 7.63 -3.92
C VAL A 371 -21.40 7.83 -2.48
N THR A 372 -20.40 7.04 -2.06
CA THR A 372 -19.86 7.02 -0.69
C THR A 372 -18.34 6.94 -0.70
N GLY A 373 -17.74 7.41 0.39
CA GLY A 373 -16.35 7.23 0.74
C GLY A 373 -15.50 8.47 0.49
N PHE A 374 -14.29 8.44 1.05
CA PHE A 374 -13.41 9.61 1.03
C PHE A 374 -12.68 9.79 -0.32
N ALA A 375 -12.23 11.02 -0.54
CA ALA A 375 -11.22 11.36 -1.56
C ALA A 375 -10.17 12.32 -0.99
N ILE A 376 -8.92 12.16 -1.42
CA ILE A 376 -7.79 13.01 -1.07
C ILE A 376 -7.29 13.66 -2.36
N PHE A 377 -7.31 14.97 -2.40
CA PHE A 377 -6.85 15.77 -3.52
C PHE A 377 -5.49 16.38 -3.24
N THR A 378 -4.55 16.14 -4.15
CA THR A 378 -3.26 16.84 -4.22
C THR A 378 -3.25 17.80 -5.40
N ASN A 379 -2.23 18.65 -5.48
CA ASN A 379 -2.20 19.69 -6.50
C ASN A 379 -2.00 19.10 -7.91
N SER A 380 -2.81 19.55 -8.86
CA SER A 380 -2.71 19.16 -10.27
C SER A 380 -1.61 19.93 -11.03
N GLU A 381 -1.19 19.42 -12.19
CA GLU A 381 -0.32 20.16 -13.12
C GLU A 381 -0.85 21.57 -13.43
N ARG A 382 -2.18 21.71 -13.54
CA ARG A 382 -2.81 23.02 -13.76
C ARG A 382 -2.66 23.96 -12.57
N GLY A 383 -2.74 23.45 -11.34
CA GLY A 383 -2.51 24.29 -10.16
C GLY A 383 -1.04 24.69 -10.03
N LYS A 384 -0.11 23.77 -10.31
CA LYS A 384 1.34 24.08 -10.40
C LYS A 384 1.63 25.14 -11.46
N ALA A 385 1.01 25.05 -12.63
CA ALA A 385 1.14 26.05 -13.70
C ALA A 385 0.69 27.45 -13.24
N ARG A 386 -0.39 27.57 -12.46
CA ARG A 386 -0.83 28.88 -11.93
C ARG A 386 0.19 29.55 -11.02
N ILE A 387 0.94 28.77 -10.23
CA ILE A 387 2.01 29.31 -9.38
C ILE A 387 3.13 29.88 -10.26
N MET A 388 3.49 29.16 -11.32
CA MET A 388 4.49 29.62 -12.30
C MET A 388 4.01 30.86 -13.05
N GLU A 389 2.78 30.86 -13.56
CA GLU A 389 2.18 32.02 -14.25
C GLU A 389 2.14 33.27 -13.35
N ALA A 390 1.80 33.11 -12.07
CA ALA A 390 1.82 34.20 -11.11
C ALA A 390 3.24 34.74 -10.86
N ALA A 391 4.24 33.85 -10.82
CA ALA A 391 5.64 34.23 -10.68
C ALA A 391 6.21 34.93 -11.93
N GLU A 392 5.81 34.49 -13.12
CA GLU A 392 6.14 35.15 -14.39
C GLU A 392 5.51 36.55 -14.48
N ALA A 393 4.25 36.69 -14.07
CA ALA A 393 3.54 37.96 -14.10
C ALA A 393 4.19 39.05 -13.23
N VAL A 394 4.89 38.67 -12.16
CA VAL A 394 5.66 39.61 -11.31
C VAL A 394 7.11 39.80 -11.79
N GLY A 395 7.48 39.27 -12.95
CA GLY A 395 8.75 39.54 -13.62
C GLY A 395 9.95 38.76 -13.07
N ARG A 396 9.75 37.56 -12.50
CA ARG A 396 10.86 36.71 -12.06
C ARG A 396 11.75 36.29 -13.23
N SER A 397 13.06 36.25 -13.00
CA SER A 397 14.05 35.82 -13.99
C SER A 397 13.99 34.30 -14.26
N ALA A 398 14.54 33.86 -15.40
CA ALA A 398 14.56 32.44 -15.76
C ALA A 398 15.21 31.52 -14.69
N PRO A 399 16.34 31.88 -14.03
CA PRO A 399 16.89 31.07 -12.94
C PRO A 399 15.96 30.98 -11.72
N GLU A 400 15.25 32.07 -11.39
CA GLU A 400 14.31 32.09 -10.27
C GLU A 400 13.07 31.22 -10.55
N LEU A 401 12.57 31.23 -11.78
CA LEU A 401 11.48 30.37 -12.23
C LEU A 401 11.89 28.90 -12.21
N ALA A 402 13.11 28.57 -12.66
CA ALA A 402 13.63 27.21 -12.58
C ALA A 402 13.77 26.71 -11.12
N ALA A 403 14.22 27.58 -10.21
CA ALA A 403 14.30 27.26 -8.79
C ALA A 403 12.90 27.10 -8.15
N LEU A 404 11.95 27.97 -8.52
CA LEU A 404 10.56 27.87 -8.10
C LEU A 404 9.93 26.55 -8.57
N ARG A 405 10.14 26.17 -9.83
CA ARG A 405 9.62 24.91 -10.37
C ARG A 405 10.08 23.70 -9.55
N ARG A 406 11.38 23.63 -9.24
CA ARG A 406 11.93 22.55 -8.39
C ARG A 406 11.27 22.52 -7.00
N ARG A 407 11.01 23.68 -6.38
CA ARG A 407 10.33 23.74 -5.08
C ARG A 407 8.88 23.27 -5.18
N ILE A 408 8.15 23.71 -6.20
CA ILE A 408 6.77 23.27 -6.44
C ILE A 408 6.71 21.75 -6.60
N ASP A 409 7.59 21.18 -7.43
CA ASP A 409 7.60 19.73 -7.67
C ASP A 409 7.96 18.96 -6.38
N ALA A 410 8.97 19.40 -5.61
CA ALA A 410 9.30 18.81 -4.30
C ALA A 410 8.17 18.96 -3.25
N THR A 411 7.39 20.04 -3.31
CA THR A 411 6.22 20.24 -2.44
C THR A 411 5.05 19.35 -2.85
N ALA A 412 4.85 19.14 -4.16
CA ALA A 412 3.86 18.20 -4.66
C ALA A 412 4.19 16.76 -4.24
N GLU A 413 5.46 16.34 -4.35
CA GLU A 413 5.91 15.01 -3.90
C GLU A 413 5.62 14.76 -2.41
N ARG A 414 5.89 15.75 -1.56
CA ARG A 414 5.57 15.66 -0.12
C ARG A 414 4.07 15.62 0.16
N SER A 415 3.26 16.31 -0.65
CA SER A 415 1.79 16.26 -0.55
C SER A 415 1.25 14.90 -0.95
N ASP A 416 1.77 14.34 -2.04
CA ASP A 416 1.42 13.00 -2.54
C ASP A 416 1.84 11.90 -1.56
N PHE A 417 3.00 12.05 -0.91
CA PHE A 417 3.44 11.16 0.17
C PHE A 417 2.45 11.14 1.33
N PHE A 418 2.05 12.31 1.83
CA PHE A 418 1.05 12.40 2.90
C PHE A 418 -0.30 11.80 2.46
N ALA A 419 -0.76 12.08 1.25
CA ALA A 419 -2.01 11.53 0.72
C ALA A 419 -2.00 9.99 0.67
N ARG A 420 -0.87 9.38 0.29
CA ARG A 420 -0.69 7.92 0.30
C ARG A 420 -0.67 7.33 1.71
N LEU A 421 0.03 7.98 2.63
CA LEU A 421 0.06 7.55 4.03
C LEU A 421 -1.33 7.62 4.66
N LEU A 422 -2.07 8.70 4.42
CA LEU A 422 -3.45 8.87 4.87
C LEU A 422 -4.37 7.80 4.28
N ARG A 423 -4.24 7.52 2.98
CA ARG A 423 -4.98 6.43 2.32
C ARG A 423 -4.76 5.10 3.03
N LEU A 424 -3.51 4.75 3.30
CA LEU A 424 -3.16 3.51 3.99
C LEU A 424 -3.80 3.41 5.38
N GLN A 425 -3.78 4.51 6.16
CA GLN A 425 -4.39 4.54 7.48
C GLN A 425 -5.92 4.40 7.43
N LEU A 426 -6.58 5.05 6.47
CA LEU A 426 -8.03 4.96 6.30
C LEU A 426 -8.50 3.59 5.80
N ASP A 427 -7.70 2.93 4.95
CA ASP A 427 -7.97 1.56 4.53
C ASP A 427 -7.83 0.58 5.70
N ALA A 428 -6.78 0.74 6.50
CA ALA A 428 -6.56 -0.08 7.68
C ALA A 428 -7.67 0.10 8.74
N SER A 429 -8.32 1.26 8.79
CA SER A 429 -9.44 1.53 9.69
C SER A 429 -10.79 1.03 9.17
N GLY A 430 -10.84 0.50 7.93
CA GLY A 430 -12.08 0.05 7.29
C GLY A 430 -13.01 1.20 6.88
N PHE A 431 -12.49 2.42 6.73
CA PHE A 431 -13.32 3.56 6.32
C PHE A 431 -13.66 3.47 4.83
N PRO A 432 -14.93 3.67 4.41
CA PRO A 432 -15.32 3.54 3.00
C PRO A 432 -14.53 4.47 2.08
N SER A 433 -14.20 4.00 0.88
CA SER A 433 -13.40 4.76 -0.08
C SER A 433 -13.89 4.67 -1.51
N LEU A 434 -13.71 5.75 -2.26
CA LEU A 434 -13.88 5.72 -3.72
C LEU A 434 -12.86 4.77 -4.37
N THR A 435 -13.21 4.23 -5.54
CA THR A 435 -12.33 3.36 -6.35
C THR A 435 -10.99 4.01 -6.70
N ARG A 436 -10.96 5.34 -6.78
CA ARG A 436 -9.75 6.16 -6.97
C ARG A 436 -9.77 7.29 -5.93
N PRO A 437 -9.32 7.00 -4.70
CA PRO A 437 -9.46 7.90 -3.57
C PRO A 437 -8.42 9.01 -3.62
N ILE A 438 -7.21 8.78 -4.14
CA ILE A 438 -6.23 9.84 -4.39
C ILE A 438 -6.44 10.42 -5.78
N ARG A 439 -6.58 11.74 -5.85
CA ARG A 439 -6.91 12.48 -7.07
C ARG A 439 -6.08 13.76 -7.14
N GLN A 440 -5.94 14.31 -8.33
CA GLN A 440 -5.34 15.63 -8.52
C GLN A 440 -6.42 16.67 -8.79
N GLY A 441 -6.31 17.82 -8.12
CA GLY A 441 -7.26 18.92 -8.18
C GLY A 441 -6.58 20.26 -8.46
N GLY A 442 -7.27 21.13 -9.19
CA GLY A 442 -6.82 22.51 -9.43
C GLY A 442 -7.33 23.48 -8.39
N PHE A 443 -7.33 23.10 -7.10
CA PHE A 443 -7.88 23.92 -6.02
C PHE A 443 -6.88 24.98 -5.59
N LEU A 444 -7.34 26.23 -5.43
CA LEU A 444 -6.46 27.34 -5.01
C LEU A 444 -5.87 27.10 -3.62
N ALA A 445 -6.60 26.42 -2.75
CA ALA A 445 -6.13 26.06 -1.41
C ALA A 445 -4.90 25.13 -1.41
N LEU A 446 -4.60 24.47 -2.53
CA LEU A 446 -3.45 23.56 -2.69
C LEU A 446 -2.27 24.23 -3.42
N ASN A 447 -2.42 25.49 -3.83
CA ASN A 447 -1.37 26.21 -4.56
C ASN A 447 -0.32 26.74 -3.59
N SER A 448 0.73 25.96 -3.40
CA SER A 448 1.85 26.28 -2.51
C SER A 448 3.15 25.76 -3.11
N ASP A 449 4.23 26.55 -3.06
CA ASP A 449 5.56 26.13 -3.50
C ASP A 449 6.43 25.57 -2.36
N THR A 450 6.03 25.75 -1.09
CA THR A 450 6.85 25.34 0.07
C THR A 450 6.13 24.44 1.08
N ILE A 451 4.82 24.56 1.21
CA ILE A 451 3.99 23.87 2.20
C ILE A 451 3.24 22.70 1.55
N PRO A 452 3.53 21.44 1.92
CA PRO A 452 2.76 20.28 1.49
C PRO A 452 1.28 20.47 1.86
N SER A 453 0.39 20.25 0.89
CA SER A 453 -1.03 20.60 1.03
C SER A 453 -1.92 19.50 0.47
N VAL A 454 -2.92 19.09 1.23
CA VAL A 454 -3.97 18.18 0.75
C VAL A 454 -5.36 18.69 1.08
N MET A 455 -6.31 18.40 0.21
CA MET A 455 -7.73 18.59 0.45
C MET A 455 -8.40 17.24 0.61
N ILE A 456 -9.16 17.06 1.67
CA ILE A 456 -9.78 15.78 1.99
C ILE A 456 -11.29 15.96 1.95
N GLU A 457 -11.91 15.30 0.99
CA GLU A 457 -13.35 15.03 1.02
C GLU A 457 -13.56 13.83 1.94
N MET A 458 -14.07 14.09 3.15
CA MET A 458 -14.17 13.07 4.20
C MET A 458 -15.25 12.02 3.91
N GLY A 459 -16.18 12.33 3.02
CA GLY A 459 -17.32 11.51 2.59
C GLY A 459 -18.38 12.37 1.91
N PHE A 460 -19.47 11.77 1.45
CA PHE A 460 -20.56 12.46 0.75
C PHE A 460 -21.71 12.81 1.70
N ILE A 461 -21.94 14.09 1.97
CA ILE A 461 -23.07 14.59 2.80
C ILE A 461 -24.44 14.22 2.20
N SER A 462 -24.50 13.94 0.89
CA SER A 462 -25.67 13.45 0.17
C SER A 462 -25.97 11.97 0.43
N ASN A 463 -24.99 11.21 0.92
CA ASN A 463 -25.12 9.79 1.23
C ASN A 463 -25.49 9.62 2.73
N PRO A 464 -26.56 8.89 3.08
CA PRO A 464 -27.00 8.76 4.46
C PRO A 464 -25.98 8.10 5.40
N GLU A 465 -25.19 7.15 4.91
CA GLU A 465 -24.20 6.42 5.71
C GLU A 465 -22.97 7.29 5.98
N ASP A 466 -22.44 7.97 4.96
CA ASP A 466 -21.37 8.94 5.12
C ASP A 466 -21.82 10.10 6.02
N LEU A 467 -23.02 10.64 5.80
CA LEU A 467 -23.58 11.68 6.67
C LEU A 467 -23.67 11.21 8.13
N TYR A 468 -24.09 9.97 8.38
CA TYR A 468 -24.07 9.37 9.72
C TYR A 468 -22.64 9.31 10.26
N ASN A 469 -21.70 8.78 9.48
CA ASN A 469 -20.30 8.64 9.88
C ASN A 469 -19.62 9.97 10.21
N LEU A 470 -19.91 11.01 9.42
CA LEU A 470 -19.36 12.35 9.59
C LEU A 470 -19.97 13.11 10.78
N THR A 471 -21.17 12.78 11.20
CA THR A 471 -21.89 13.52 12.25
C THR A 471 -21.94 12.81 13.58
N ASN A 472 -21.82 11.48 13.60
CA ASN A 472 -21.68 10.70 14.80
C ASN A 472 -20.24 10.81 15.34
N ASP A 473 -20.09 11.19 16.62
CA ASP A 473 -18.78 11.41 17.24
C ASP A 473 -17.87 10.18 17.20
N GLN A 474 -18.43 8.98 17.41
CA GLN A 474 -17.67 7.74 17.46
C GLN A 474 -17.25 7.29 16.05
N SER A 475 -18.14 7.36 15.06
CA SER A 475 -17.79 7.05 13.68
C SER A 475 -16.78 8.03 13.11
N ARG A 476 -16.94 9.33 13.38
CA ARG A 476 -15.99 10.36 12.95
C ARG A 476 -14.63 10.17 13.59
N GLN A 477 -14.57 9.71 14.85
CA GLN A 477 -13.31 9.44 15.54
C GLN A 477 -12.43 8.44 14.79
N VAL A 478 -13.00 7.44 14.09
CA VAL A 478 -12.22 6.49 13.27
C VAL A 478 -11.46 7.21 12.15
N PHE A 479 -12.10 8.14 11.47
CA PHE A 479 -11.46 8.96 10.44
C PHE A 479 -10.38 9.88 11.05
N ILE A 480 -10.69 10.52 12.18
CA ILE A 480 -9.75 11.41 12.87
C ILE A 480 -8.52 10.64 13.36
N ASP A 481 -8.68 9.42 13.86
CA ASP A 481 -7.58 8.55 14.28
C ASP A 481 -6.67 8.21 13.11
N ALA A 482 -7.22 7.76 11.99
CA ALA A 482 -6.46 7.47 10.78
C ALA A 482 -5.70 8.71 10.28
N LEU A 483 -6.35 9.88 10.29
CA LEU A 483 -5.75 11.15 9.90
C LEU A 483 -4.63 11.57 10.85
N ALA A 484 -4.82 11.46 12.16
CA ALA A 484 -3.80 11.75 13.15
C ALA A 484 -2.59 10.82 12.99
N GLN A 485 -2.80 9.51 12.79
CA GLN A 485 -1.71 8.55 12.56
C GLN A 485 -0.90 8.89 11.30
N ALA A 486 -1.57 9.31 10.22
CA ALA A 486 -0.86 9.76 9.03
C ALA A 486 -0.01 11.01 9.31
N ILE A 487 -0.55 11.97 10.07
CA ILE A 487 0.18 13.19 10.44
C ILE A 487 1.40 12.85 11.31
N TYR A 488 1.24 11.97 12.31
CA TYR A 488 2.37 11.51 13.12
C TYR A 488 3.43 10.82 12.26
N GLY A 489 3.04 9.95 11.33
CA GLY A 489 3.97 9.25 10.45
C GLY A 489 4.81 10.19 9.57
N VAL A 490 4.32 11.38 9.21
CA VAL A 490 5.11 12.38 8.46
C VAL A 490 6.19 13.03 9.33
N PHE A 491 5.90 13.31 10.59
CA PHE A 491 6.79 14.10 11.45
C PHE A 491 7.72 13.29 12.34
N SER A 492 7.65 11.97 12.22
CA SER A 492 8.38 11.04 13.04
C SER A 492 9.27 10.20 12.13
N GLY A 493 10.57 10.44 12.10
CA GLY A 493 11.52 9.59 11.38
C GLY A 493 11.64 8.20 12.02
N ALA A 494 10.55 7.41 11.98
CA ALA A 494 10.05 6.49 13.01
C ALA A 494 9.32 7.23 14.15
N ALA A 495 8.03 6.86 14.35
CA ALA A 495 7.10 7.37 15.36
C ALA A 495 7.76 7.69 16.73
N PRO A 496 7.44 8.79 17.44
CA PRO A 496 7.33 8.64 18.87
C PRO A 496 6.14 7.72 19.14
N PRO A 497 6.21 6.86 20.16
CA PRO A 497 5.06 6.10 20.59
C PRO A 497 3.92 7.08 20.87
N VAL A 498 2.66 6.68 20.64
CA VAL A 498 1.57 7.21 21.46
C VAL A 498 2.09 7.09 22.90
N PRO A 499 2.15 8.17 23.70
CA PRO A 499 2.62 8.06 25.06
C PRO A 499 1.96 6.85 25.69
N GLU A 500 2.80 5.94 26.18
CA GLU A 500 2.45 4.70 26.89
C GLU A 500 1.59 4.99 28.16
N GLU A 501 1.30 6.26 28.41
CA GLU A 501 0.49 6.81 29.49
C GLU A 501 -1.03 6.85 29.19
N ASP A 502 -1.48 6.76 27.93
CA ASP A 502 -2.93 6.83 27.58
C ASP A 502 -3.55 5.51 27.05
N LEU A 503 -2.76 4.44 26.96
CA LEU A 503 -3.30 3.07 27.05
C LEU A 503 -2.66 2.47 28.30
N PRO A 504 -3.41 2.01 29.30
CA PRO A 504 -2.79 1.44 30.48
C PRO A 504 -1.88 0.31 30.01
N ALA A 505 -0.62 0.31 30.44
CA ALA A 505 0.31 -0.79 30.29
C ALA A 505 -0.45 -2.11 30.44
N LYS A 506 -0.67 -2.83 29.33
CA LYS A 506 -1.42 -4.10 29.28
C LYS A 506 -2.60 -4.11 30.26
N THR A 507 -3.55 -3.16 30.17
CA THR A 507 -4.62 -2.91 31.16
C THR A 507 -5.04 -4.17 31.90
N ILE A 508 -4.60 -4.31 33.15
CA ILE A 508 -4.98 -5.41 34.04
C ILE A 508 -6.14 -4.92 34.89
N GLU A 509 -7.37 -5.21 34.47
CA GLU A 509 -8.55 -5.00 35.32
C GLU A 509 -8.72 -6.21 36.24
N ARG A 510 -8.89 -5.96 37.54
CA ARG A 510 -9.09 -7.02 38.54
C ARG A 510 -10.45 -6.83 39.19
N GLY A 511 -11.33 -7.82 39.05
CA GLY A 511 -12.72 -7.67 39.46
C GLY A 511 -13.55 -8.92 39.17
N LYS A 512 -14.86 -8.83 39.43
CA LYS A 512 -15.78 -9.96 39.20
C LYS A 512 -16.21 -10.01 37.72
N PRO A 513 -16.24 -11.20 37.10
CA PRO A 513 -16.92 -11.37 35.82
C PRO A 513 -18.44 -11.43 36.02
N ALA A 514 -19.18 -11.15 34.95
CA ALA A 514 -20.55 -11.59 34.75
C ALA A 514 -20.61 -12.65 33.64
N LEU A 515 -21.74 -13.34 33.53
CA LEU A 515 -22.06 -14.19 32.37
C LEU A 515 -23.16 -13.49 31.56
N TYR A 516 -23.15 -13.66 30.24
CA TYR A 516 -24.27 -13.21 29.42
C TYR A 516 -25.58 -13.89 29.87
N ASP A 517 -26.66 -13.11 29.93
CA ASP A 517 -27.99 -13.68 30.17
C ASP A 517 -28.41 -14.53 28.97
N ILE A 518 -29.23 -15.56 29.20
CA ILE A 518 -29.80 -16.41 28.15
C ILE A 518 -30.47 -15.60 27.03
N ALA A 519 -31.11 -14.48 27.37
CA ALA A 519 -31.79 -13.61 26.41
C ALA A 519 -30.83 -12.81 25.50
N THR A 520 -29.53 -12.79 25.81
CA THR A 520 -28.50 -12.08 25.02
C THR A 520 -28.00 -12.94 23.86
N TYR A 521 -28.05 -14.27 24.01
CA TYR A 521 -27.61 -15.18 22.95
C TYR A 521 -28.55 -15.13 21.75
N GLY A 522 -27.98 -15.03 20.55
CA GLY A 522 -28.71 -14.85 19.30
C GLY A 522 -28.90 -13.40 18.88
N ALA A 523 -28.56 -12.42 19.72
CA ALA A 523 -28.53 -11.01 19.35
C ALA A 523 -27.24 -10.67 18.57
N PRO A 524 -27.24 -9.65 17.70
CA PRO A 524 -26.02 -9.14 17.09
C PRO A 524 -25.17 -8.39 18.13
N ALA A 525 -23.89 -8.72 18.18
CA ALA A 525 -22.85 -7.98 18.90
C ALA A 525 -22.55 -6.65 18.19
N LEU A 526 -21.83 -5.74 18.86
CA LEU A 526 -21.38 -4.49 18.25
C LEU A 526 -20.56 -4.69 16.96
N THR A 527 -19.82 -5.79 16.84
CA THR A 527 -19.07 -6.12 15.61
C THR A 527 -19.92 -6.72 14.49
N GLY A 528 -21.24 -6.86 14.69
CA GLY A 528 -22.16 -7.49 13.75
C GLY A 528 -22.21 -9.02 13.82
N GLU A 529 -21.34 -9.65 14.62
CA GLU A 529 -21.34 -11.09 14.88
C GLU A 529 -22.53 -11.50 15.75
N THR A 530 -23.09 -12.70 15.55
CA THR A 530 -24.11 -13.23 16.50
C THR A 530 -23.45 -13.64 17.81
N ILE A 531 -23.96 -13.14 18.94
CA ILE A 531 -23.52 -13.55 20.28
C ILE A 531 -23.92 -15.02 20.49
N ASP A 532 -22.96 -15.94 20.45
CA ASP A 532 -23.15 -17.39 20.64
C ASP A 532 -22.58 -17.83 21.99
N SER A 533 -23.37 -18.60 22.74
CA SER A 533 -22.96 -19.26 23.98
C SER A 533 -21.73 -20.16 23.85
N ARG A 534 -21.44 -20.66 22.64
CA ARG A 534 -20.39 -21.64 22.32
C ARG A 534 -19.08 -21.03 21.82
N THR A 535 -19.00 -19.70 21.65
CA THR A 535 -17.76 -19.03 21.22
C THR A 535 -17.04 -18.43 22.42
N VAL A 536 -15.71 -18.39 22.39
CA VAL A 536 -14.91 -17.76 23.46
C VAL A 536 -14.91 -16.24 23.25
N SER A 537 -15.96 -15.59 23.72
CA SER A 537 -16.24 -14.17 23.51
C SER A 537 -16.70 -13.47 24.79
N ALA A 538 -16.64 -12.14 24.78
CA ALA A 538 -17.05 -11.32 25.89
C ALA A 538 -17.49 -9.90 25.49
N GLY A 539 -18.19 -9.25 26.41
CA GLY A 539 -18.58 -7.85 26.33
C GLY A 539 -17.79 -7.04 27.36
N HIS A 540 -17.33 -5.84 26.97
CA HIS A 540 -16.54 -4.98 27.85
C HIS A 540 -16.95 -3.51 27.70
N GLY A 541 -17.00 -2.77 28.81
CA GLY A 541 -17.52 -1.39 28.82
C GLY A 541 -16.60 -0.38 28.12
N SER A 542 -15.29 -0.46 28.37
CA SER A 542 -14.29 0.54 27.96
C SER A 542 -13.36 0.12 26.80
N LEU A 543 -12.95 -1.15 26.72
CA LEU A 543 -11.93 -1.61 25.75
C LEU A 543 -12.33 -1.42 24.27
N PRO A 544 -11.35 -1.28 23.34
CA PRO A 544 -11.61 -1.29 21.91
C PRO A 544 -12.38 -2.54 21.47
N VAL A 545 -13.27 -2.41 20.50
CA VAL A 545 -14.08 -3.53 19.97
C VAL A 545 -13.96 -3.53 18.45
N PRO A 546 -13.50 -4.62 17.79
CA PRO A 546 -13.11 -5.89 18.41
C PRO A 546 -11.69 -5.87 19.01
N SER A 547 -11.50 -6.51 20.16
CA SER A 547 -10.16 -6.70 20.77
C SER A 547 -9.94 -8.07 21.37
N MET A 548 -8.68 -8.44 21.55
CA MET A 548 -8.25 -9.63 22.27
C MET A 548 -7.82 -9.24 23.67
N VAL A 549 -8.35 -9.96 24.65
CA VAL A 549 -7.94 -9.87 26.05
C VAL A 549 -7.50 -11.23 26.55
N ARG A 550 -6.55 -11.26 27.46
CA ARG A 550 -6.22 -12.44 28.25
C ARG A 550 -7.01 -12.36 29.55
N VAL A 551 -7.89 -13.32 29.78
CA VAL A 551 -8.61 -13.44 31.06
C VAL A 551 -7.93 -14.51 31.89
N SER A 552 -7.67 -14.23 33.16
CA SER A 552 -7.04 -15.19 34.08
C SER A 552 -7.82 -15.29 35.40
N VAL A 553 -7.85 -16.47 35.99
CA VAL A 553 -8.40 -16.73 37.33
C VAL A 553 -7.22 -16.93 38.29
N PRO A 554 -6.84 -15.92 39.10
CA PRO A 554 -5.62 -15.98 39.91
C PRO A 554 -5.57 -17.16 40.89
N VAL A 555 -6.72 -17.56 41.43
CA VAL A 555 -6.81 -18.66 42.40
C VAL A 555 -6.57 -20.04 41.81
N SER A 556 -6.83 -20.23 40.51
CA SER A 556 -6.61 -21.51 39.81
C SER A 556 -5.42 -21.48 38.86
N GLY A 557 -4.89 -20.29 38.56
CA GLY A 557 -3.83 -20.08 37.56
C GLY A 557 -4.29 -20.27 36.11
N LYS A 558 -5.57 -20.56 35.86
CA LYS A 558 -6.10 -20.73 34.50
C LYS A 558 -6.17 -19.40 33.77
N SER A 559 -5.84 -19.41 32.48
CA SER A 559 -5.98 -18.24 31.62
C SER A 559 -6.34 -18.63 30.20
N ILE A 560 -7.18 -17.83 29.55
CA ILE A 560 -7.59 -17.99 28.15
C ILE A 560 -7.53 -16.66 27.41
N MET A 561 -7.44 -16.72 26.08
CA MET A 561 -7.64 -15.57 25.21
C MET A 561 -9.12 -15.44 24.89
N VAL A 562 -9.68 -14.25 25.09
CA VAL A 562 -11.09 -13.94 24.87
C VAL A 562 -11.23 -12.80 23.88
N ARG A 563 -12.11 -12.96 22.91
CA ARG A 563 -12.47 -11.89 21.97
C ARG A 563 -13.52 -10.99 22.61
N VAL A 564 -13.21 -9.72 22.78
CA VAL A 564 -14.21 -8.70 23.11
C VAL A 564 -14.85 -8.23 21.82
N ASN A 565 -16.11 -8.61 21.60
CA ASN A 565 -16.86 -8.30 20.38
C ASN A 565 -18.12 -7.46 20.63
N ASP A 566 -18.44 -7.18 21.89
CA ASP A 566 -19.62 -6.43 22.29
C ASP A 566 -19.36 -5.46 23.46
N ARG A 567 -20.31 -4.56 23.75
CA ARG A 567 -20.25 -3.58 24.85
C ARG A 567 -21.12 -3.95 26.05
N VAL A 568 -21.87 -5.04 26.00
CA VAL A 568 -22.85 -5.38 27.04
C VAL A 568 -22.14 -5.79 28.35
N VAL A 569 -22.16 -4.90 29.34
CA VAL A 569 -21.78 -5.18 30.73
C VAL A 569 -23.06 -5.27 31.56
N ARG A 570 -23.60 -6.48 31.73
CA ARG A 570 -24.85 -6.70 32.49
C ARG A 570 -24.56 -7.10 33.93
N LYS A 571 -24.17 -6.10 34.71
CA LYS A 571 -24.32 -5.92 36.17
C LYS A 571 -23.43 -4.73 36.53
N ASP A 572 -23.92 -3.84 37.39
CA ASP A 572 -23.35 -2.51 37.64
C ASP A 572 -21.88 -2.55 38.16
N ASP A 573 -21.39 -3.72 38.56
CA ASP A 573 -20.11 -3.97 39.22
C ASP A 573 -19.25 -5.07 38.57
N ALA A 574 -19.64 -5.57 37.38
CA ALA A 574 -18.83 -6.55 36.63
C ALA A 574 -17.85 -5.84 35.68
N ILE A 575 -16.58 -6.31 35.64
CA ILE A 575 -15.56 -5.72 34.75
C ILE A 575 -15.64 -6.25 33.32
N ILE A 576 -16.18 -7.46 33.13
CA ILE A 576 -16.33 -8.11 31.82
C ILE A 576 -17.51 -9.09 31.88
N THR A 577 -18.27 -9.21 30.78
CA THR A 577 -19.35 -10.21 30.64
C THR A 577 -18.88 -11.33 29.72
N LEU A 578 -18.73 -12.53 30.25
CA LEU A 578 -18.21 -13.69 29.51
C LEU A 578 -19.34 -14.51 28.85
N SER A 579 -19.04 -15.11 27.71
CA SER A 579 -19.84 -16.20 27.16
C SER A 579 -19.79 -17.45 28.06
N LEU A 580 -20.75 -18.36 27.87
CA LEU A 580 -20.80 -19.61 28.62
C LEU A 580 -19.55 -20.46 28.33
N GLU A 581 -19.08 -20.49 27.08
CA GLU A 581 -17.86 -21.19 26.70
C GLU A 581 -16.61 -20.58 27.34
N ALA A 582 -16.45 -19.24 27.32
CA ALA A 582 -15.32 -18.58 27.97
C ALA A 582 -15.27 -18.88 29.49
N ALA A 583 -16.44 -18.86 30.15
CA ALA A 583 -16.55 -19.23 31.56
C ALA A 583 -16.21 -20.70 31.81
N ARG A 584 -16.67 -21.62 30.95
CA ARG A 584 -16.38 -23.05 31.03
C ARG A 584 -14.88 -23.32 30.93
N GLU A 585 -14.19 -22.70 29.99
CA GLU A 585 -12.74 -22.88 29.79
C GLU A 585 -11.93 -22.34 30.98
N LEU A 586 -12.35 -21.22 31.57
CA LEU A 586 -11.78 -20.67 32.81
C LEU A 586 -12.13 -21.51 34.05
N GLY A 587 -13.06 -22.47 33.95
CA GLY A 587 -13.53 -23.30 35.06
C GLY A 587 -14.48 -22.56 36.02
N LEU A 588 -15.19 -21.55 35.54
CA LEU A 588 -16.15 -20.76 36.30
C LEU A 588 -17.56 -21.38 36.23
N SER A 589 -18.38 -21.15 37.25
CA SER A 589 -19.80 -21.56 37.23
C SER A 589 -20.71 -20.39 37.58
N ALA A 590 -21.99 -20.44 37.18
CA ALA A 590 -22.94 -19.39 37.51
C ALA A 590 -23.15 -19.18 39.04
N GLN A 591 -22.76 -20.17 39.86
CA GLN A 591 -22.85 -20.12 41.33
C GLN A 591 -21.55 -19.66 41.99
N ASP A 592 -20.43 -19.65 41.26
CA ASP A 592 -19.09 -19.34 41.76
C ASP A 592 -18.29 -18.57 40.69
N LEU A 593 -18.30 -17.24 40.81
CA LEU A 593 -17.60 -16.28 39.96
C LEU A 593 -16.50 -15.59 40.79
N PRO A 594 -15.34 -16.25 41.00
CA PRO A 594 -14.19 -15.65 41.66
C PRO A 594 -13.69 -14.43 40.88
N GLU A 595 -12.88 -13.64 41.56
CA GLU A 595 -12.20 -12.51 40.96
C GLU A 595 -11.27 -12.97 39.81
N ILE A 596 -11.29 -12.23 38.71
CA ILE A 596 -10.46 -12.49 37.54
C ILE A 596 -9.57 -11.28 37.27
N THR A 597 -8.56 -11.49 36.44
CA THR A 597 -7.80 -10.42 35.80
C THR A 597 -8.09 -10.40 34.30
N VAL A 598 -8.29 -9.22 33.72
CA VAL A 598 -8.44 -9.00 32.28
C VAL A 598 -7.26 -8.18 31.82
N GLU A 599 -6.46 -8.69 30.89
CA GLU A 599 -5.26 -8.04 30.34
C GLU A 599 -5.48 -7.76 28.85
N TYR A 600 -5.40 -6.50 28.41
CA TYR A 600 -5.52 -6.15 26.99
C TYR A 600 -4.31 -6.67 26.18
N VAL A 601 -4.57 -7.40 25.10
CA VAL A 601 -3.53 -8.00 24.25
C VAL A 601 -3.39 -7.28 22.90
N GLY A 602 -4.47 -6.73 22.34
CA GLY A 602 -4.44 -6.03 21.06
C GLY A 602 -5.79 -6.02 20.33
N PRO A 603 -5.89 -5.47 19.11
CA PRO A 603 -7.09 -5.58 18.28
C PRO A 603 -7.33 -7.04 17.87
N ALA A 604 -8.59 -7.43 17.68
CA ALA A 604 -8.92 -8.80 17.27
C ALA A 604 -9.25 -8.89 15.77
N PRO A 605 -8.99 -10.05 15.10
CA PRO A 605 -9.20 -10.22 13.66
C PRO A 605 -10.63 -9.93 13.20
N ALA A 606 -10.83 -9.59 11.92
CA ALA A 606 -12.16 -9.27 11.39
C ALA A 606 -13.14 -10.47 11.34
N ALA A 607 -12.64 -11.71 11.34
CA ALA A 607 -13.46 -12.92 11.35
C ALA A 607 -13.72 -13.44 12.78
N PRO A 608 -14.91 -14.04 13.06
CA PRO A 608 -15.18 -14.67 14.35
C PRO A 608 -14.19 -15.81 14.59
N TRP A 609 -13.53 -15.79 15.75
CA TRP A 609 -12.59 -16.84 16.15
C TRP A 609 -13.37 -18.15 16.40
N SER A 610 -13.21 -19.14 15.52
CA SER A 610 -13.59 -20.53 15.77
C SER A 610 -12.30 -21.34 15.97
N ARG A 611 -12.29 -22.26 16.94
CA ARG A 611 -11.12 -23.10 17.23
C ARG A 611 -10.59 -23.73 15.94
N ALA A 612 -9.32 -23.49 15.63
CA ALA A 612 -8.50 -24.52 15.01
C ALA A 612 -8.47 -25.71 15.97
N ALA A 613 -8.77 -26.90 15.46
CA ALA A 613 -8.67 -28.14 16.21
C ALA A 613 -7.20 -28.38 16.60
N ASP A 614 -7.01 -28.67 17.88
CA ASP A 614 -5.86 -29.29 18.59
C ASP A 614 -4.42 -28.98 18.14
#